data_AF-A0AAD8A9X6-F1
#
_entry.id   AF-A0AAD8A9X6-F1
#
_cell.length_a   1.000
_cell.length_b   1.000
_cell.length_c   1.000
_cell.angle_alpha   90.00
_cell.angle_beta   90.00
_cell.angle_gamma   90.00
#
_symmetry.space_group_name_H-M   'P 1'
#
loop_
_entity.id
_entity.type
_entity.pdbx_description
1 polymer ?
#
loop_
_entity_poly.entity_id
_entity_poly.type
_entity_poly.pdbx_seq_one_letter_code
_entity_poly.pdbx_strand_id
1 'polypeptide(L)'
;PCPEPGEFREQQCAAYNDVPYEGALLIWSPHYDESDSCALTCRGRPAGEPISLDAPIVVQLAPKVQDGTRCRPGSLDMCINGKCQ
;
A
#
# COMPACT_ATOMS: atom_id res chain seq x y z
N PRO A 1 16.29 10.43 12.50
CA PRO A 1 15.17 10.85 11.63
C PRO A 1 14.18 9.69 11.49
N CYS A 2 12.94 9.88 11.93
CA CYS A 2 11.87 8.90 11.72
C CYS A 2 11.42 9.00 10.25
N PRO A 3 11.10 7.88 9.59
CA PRO A 3 10.52 7.92 8.25
C PRO A 3 9.24 8.76 8.27
N GLU A 4 8.96 9.45 7.18
CA GLU A 4 7.77 10.28 7.10
C GLU A 4 6.51 9.38 7.10
N PRO A 5 5.39 9.83 7.70
CA PRO A 5 4.13 9.05 7.78
C PRO A 5 3.61 8.50 6.44
N GLY A 6 3.97 9.13 5.32
CA GLY A 6 3.65 8.65 3.96
C GLY A 6 4.49 7.45 3.52
N GLU A 7 5.73 7.34 3.98
CA GLU A 7 6.64 6.22 3.71
C GLU A 7 6.19 4.95 4.44
N PHE A 8 5.47 5.06 5.55
CA PHE A 8 4.98 3.89 6.29
C PHE A 8 4.03 3.03 5.46
N ARG A 9 3.12 3.63 4.66
CA ARG A 9 2.23 2.82 3.80
C ARG A 9 3.02 2.12 2.71
N GLU A 10 4.02 2.81 2.15
CA GLU A 10 4.89 2.24 1.13
C GLU A 10 5.70 1.06 1.68
N GLN A 11 6.30 1.19 2.86
CA GLN A 11 7.03 0.12 3.53
C GLN A 11 6.13 -1.09 3.83
N GLN A 12 4.88 -0.85 4.24
CA GLN A 12 3.91 -1.92 4.48
C GLN A 12 3.53 -2.69 3.20
N CYS A 13 3.36 -2.00 2.07
CA CYS A 13 3.16 -2.67 0.78
C CYS A 13 4.43 -3.40 0.34
N ALA A 14 5.60 -2.75 0.45
CA ALA A 14 6.88 -3.29 0.03
C ALA A 14 7.29 -4.55 0.81
N ALA A 15 6.77 -4.75 2.02
CA ALA A 15 6.94 -5.98 2.79
C ALA A 15 6.40 -7.24 2.07
N TYR A 16 5.52 -7.07 1.07
CA TYR A 16 4.99 -8.16 0.26
C TYR A 16 5.74 -8.36 -1.07
N ASN A 17 6.79 -7.58 -1.36
CA ASN A 17 7.53 -7.69 -2.61
C ASN A 17 8.25 -9.05 -2.76
N ASP A 18 8.67 -9.63 -1.63
CA ASP A 18 9.32 -10.94 -1.57
C ASP A 18 8.31 -12.10 -1.45
N VAL A 19 7.01 -11.81 -1.50
CA VAL A 19 5.94 -12.81 -1.41
C VAL A 19 5.33 -13.01 -2.80
N PRO A 20 5.37 -14.24 -3.36
CA PRO A 20 4.77 -14.50 -4.67
C PRO A 20 3.25 -14.38 -4.59
N TYR A 21 2.69 -13.54 -5.45
CA TYR A 21 1.26 -13.37 -5.65
C TYR A 21 0.86 -14.07 -6.95
N GLU A 22 -0.04 -15.04 -6.87
CA GLU A 22 -0.44 -15.89 -8.01
C GLU A 22 0.74 -16.51 -8.78
N GLY A 23 1.84 -16.79 -8.08
CA GLY A 23 3.05 -17.42 -8.65
C GLY A 23 4.09 -16.44 -9.22
N ALA A 24 3.86 -15.13 -9.16
CA ALA A 24 4.80 -14.10 -9.60
C ALA A 24 5.20 -13.15 -8.46
N LEU A 25 6.44 -12.66 -8.48
CA LEU A 25 6.87 -11.59 -7.59
C LEU A 25 6.42 -10.24 -8.16
N LEU A 26 5.68 -9.49 -7.34
CA LEU A 26 5.17 -8.18 -7.70
C LEU A 26 5.83 -7.11 -6.83
N ILE A 27 6.13 -5.98 -7.44
CA ILE A 27 6.47 -4.76 -6.72
C ILE A 27 5.18 -4.05 -6.35
N TRP A 28 4.93 -3.96 -5.06
CA TRP A 28 3.75 -3.35 -4.48
C TRP A 28 4.01 -1.89 -4.13
N SER A 29 3.05 -1.04 -4.49
CA SER A 29 3.03 0.37 -4.12
C SER A 29 1.68 0.71 -3.47
N PRO A 30 1.58 1.77 -2.65
CA PRO A 30 0.33 2.11 -1.99
C PRO A 30 -0.77 2.49 -3.01
N HIS A 31 -1.98 1.97 -2.77
CA HIS A 31 -3.20 2.46 -3.38
C HIS A 31 -4.06 3.12 -2.30
N TYR A 32 -4.50 4.35 -2.57
CA TYR A 32 -5.38 5.10 -1.68
C TYR A 32 -6.80 4.96 -2.19
N ASP A 33 -7.62 4.22 -1.44
CA ASP A 33 -9.05 4.10 -1.66
C ASP A 33 -9.79 5.05 -0.71
N GLU A 34 -10.74 5.82 -1.22
CA GLU A 34 -11.49 6.78 -0.39
C GLU A 34 -12.55 6.11 0.49
N SER A 35 -13.03 4.93 0.10
CA SER A 35 -14.02 4.15 0.86
C SER A 35 -13.37 3.39 2.00
N ASP A 36 -12.17 2.81 1.78
CA ASP A 36 -11.42 2.09 2.80
C ASP A 36 -9.99 2.62 2.96
N SER A 37 -9.91 3.87 3.40
CA SER A 37 -8.64 4.61 3.53
C SER A 37 -7.68 4.03 4.56
N CYS A 38 -8.11 3.11 5.43
CA CYS A 38 -7.25 2.48 6.43
C CYS A 38 -7.00 0.99 6.21
N ALA A 39 -7.56 0.38 5.17
CA ALA A 39 -7.12 -0.90 4.65
C ALA A 39 -5.75 -0.77 3.95
N LEU A 40 -4.94 -1.83 4.00
CA LEU A 40 -3.68 -1.90 3.25
C LEU A 40 -3.96 -2.38 1.82
N THR A 41 -4.44 -1.46 1.00
CA THR A 41 -4.64 -1.68 -0.43
C THR A 41 -3.38 -1.29 -1.19
N CYS A 42 -2.85 -2.21 -1.98
CA CYS A 42 -1.62 -2.04 -2.72
C CYS A 42 -1.83 -2.35 -4.19
N ARG A 43 -1.08 -1.65 -5.03
CA ARG A 43 -1.03 -1.83 -6.49
C ARG A 43 0.23 -2.59 -6.85
N GLY A 44 0.07 -3.78 -7.43
CA GLY A 44 1.16 -4.69 -7.79
C GLY A 44 1.53 -4.56 -9.27
N ARG A 45 2.84 -4.62 -9.56
CA ARG A 45 3.39 -4.72 -10.92
C ARG A 45 4.47 -5.80 -11.00
N PRO A 46 4.64 -6.51 -12.12
CA PRO A 46 5.67 -7.53 -12.25
C PRO A 46 7.07 -6.95 -12.01
N ALA A 47 7.88 -7.62 -11.19
CA ALA A 47 9.26 -7.20 -10.96
C ALA A 47 10.12 -7.47 -12.21
N GLY A 48 10.68 -6.41 -12.81
CA GLY A 48 11.64 -6.54 -13.92
C GLY A 48 11.03 -6.54 -15.32
N GLU A 49 9.71 -6.43 -15.46
CA GLU A 49 9.11 -6.08 -16.75
C GLU A 49 9.11 -4.56 -16.95
N PRO A 50 9.27 -4.05 -18.19
CA PRO A 50 8.98 -2.66 -18.47
C PRO A 50 7.55 -2.35 -18.01
N ILE A 51 7.21 -1.08 -17.77
CA ILE A 51 5.82 -0.68 -17.51
C ILE A 51 5.01 -1.11 -18.72
N SER A 52 4.46 -2.33 -18.69
CA SER A 52 3.64 -2.87 -19.74
C SER A 52 2.33 -2.11 -19.73
N LEU A 53 1.63 -2.12 -20.87
CA LEU A 53 0.30 -1.53 -20.99
C LEU A 53 -0.74 -2.21 -20.09
N ASP A 54 -0.37 -3.29 -19.39
CA ASP A 54 -1.22 -3.98 -18.46
C ASP A 54 -1.50 -3.10 -17.24
N ALA A 55 -2.78 -2.98 -16.89
CA ALA A 55 -3.19 -2.23 -15.72
C ALA A 55 -2.58 -2.85 -14.46
N PRO A 56 -2.03 -2.05 -13.53
CA PRO A 56 -1.54 -2.59 -12.27
C PRO A 56 -2.71 -3.26 -11.53
N ILE A 57 -2.47 -4.44 -10.97
CA ILE A 57 -3.48 -5.11 -10.15
C ILE A 57 -3.61 -4.36 -8.83
N VAL A 58 -4.83 -4.23 -8.31
CA VAL A 58 -5.10 -3.59 -7.02
C VAL A 58 -5.66 -4.64 -6.08
N VAL A 59 -4.99 -4.86 -4.96
CA VAL A 59 -5.30 -5.92 -4.01
C VAL A 59 -5.22 -5.38 -2.59
N GLN A 60 -6.18 -5.77 -1.75
CA GLN A 60 -6.09 -5.55 -0.30
C GLN A 60 -5.21 -6.64 0.32
N LEU A 61 -3.97 -6.30 0.65
CA LEU A 61 -3.01 -7.25 1.22
C LEU A 61 -3.21 -7.45 2.73
N ALA A 62 -3.77 -6.46 3.43
CA ALA A 62 -4.14 -6.58 4.84
C ALA A 62 -5.41 -5.77 5.16
N PRO A 63 -6.21 -6.20 6.16
CA PRO A 63 -7.45 -5.52 6.53
C PRO A 63 -7.23 -4.14 7.16
N LYS A 64 -6.01 -3.84 7.64
CA LYS A 64 -5.64 -2.55 8.19
C LYS A 64 -4.18 -2.22 7.97
N VAL A 65 -3.89 -0.94 7.80
CA VAL A 65 -2.53 -0.39 7.95
C VAL A 65 -2.17 -0.27 9.43
N GLN A 66 -0.87 -0.11 9.70
CA GLN A 66 -0.34 0.16 11.03
C GLN A 66 -0.79 1.54 11.53
N ASP A 67 -1.02 1.62 12.84
CA ASP A 67 -1.45 2.85 13.48
C ASP A 67 -0.41 3.97 13.29
N GLY A 68 -0.87 5.16 12.93
CA GLY A 68 -0.02 6.31 12.56
C GLY A 68 0.27 6.44 11.06
N THR A 69 -0.12 5.46 10.24
CA THR A 69 -0.05 5.59 8.77
C THR A 69 -1.06 6.63 8.29
N ARG A 70 -0.68 7.52 7.38
CA ARG A 70 -1.63 8.48 6.78
C ARG A 70 -2.73 7.77 6.00
N CYS A 71 -3.98 8.17 6.19
CA CYS A 71 -5.09 7.63 5.40
C CYS A 71 -5.23 8.34 4.05
N ARG A 72 -4.93 9.65 3.99
CA ARG A 72 -5.11 10.47 2.79
C ARG A 72 -3.82 11.20 2.41
N PRO A 73 -3.46 11.22 1.10
CA PRO A 73 -2.34 12.03 0.64
C PRO A 73 -2.62 13.52 0.86
N GLY A 74 -1.65 14.25 1.40
CA GLY A 74 -1.76 15.68 1.65
C GLY A 74 -2.54 16.09 2.91
N SER A 75 -3.17 15.15 3.62
CA SER A 75 -3.81 15.40 4.93
C SER A 75 -2.92 14.97 6.09
N LEU A 76 -3.16 15.54 7.28
CA LEU A 76 -2.56 15.11 8.54
C LEU A 76 -3.24 13.89 9.17
N ASP A 77 -4.39 13.47 8.63
CA ASP A 77 -5.20 12.40 9.19
C ASP A 77 -4.49 11.05 9.15
N MET A 78 -4.61 10.31 10.25
CA MET A 78 -3.92 9.05 10.46
C MET A 78 -4.89 7.92 10.77
N CYS A 79 -4.51 6.73 10.34
CA CYS A 79 -5.21 5.51 10.70
C CYS A 79 -4.88 5.14 12.14
N ILE A 80 -5.91 5.01 12.96
CA ILE A 80 -5.83 4.55 14.34
C ILE A 80 -6.92 3.51 14.55
N ASN A 81 -6.50 2.27 14.79
CA ASN A 81 -7.37 1.11 14.94
C ASN A 81 -8.33 0.93 13.73
N GLY A 82 -7.77 1.08 12.52
CA GLY A 82 -8.51 0.93 11.26
C GLY A 82 -9.49 2.06 10.94
N LYS A 83 -9.47 3.17 11.68
CA LYS A 83 -10.29 4.35 11.39
C LYS A 83 -9.40 5.55 11.10
N CYS A 84 -9.79 6.35 10.11
CA CYS A 84 -9.11 7.60 9.82
C CYS A 84 -9.54 8.67 10.84
N GLN A 85 -8.57 9.30 11.49
CA GLN A 85 -8.73 10.30 12.56
C GLN A 85 -8.02 11.60 12.21
#